data_AF-A0A5J4T5W6-F1
#
_entry.id   AF-A0A5J4T5W6-F1
#
_cell.length_a   1.000
_cell.length_b   1.000
_cell.length_c   1.000
_cell.angle_alpha   90.00
_cell.angle_beta   90.00
_cell.angle_gamma   90.00
#
_symmetry.space_group_name_H-M   'P 1'
#
loop_
_entity.id
_entity.type
_entity.pdbx_description
1 polymer ?
#
loop_
_entity_poly.entity_id
_entity_poly.type
_entity_poly.pdbx_seq_one_letter_code
_entity_poly.pdbx_strand_id
1 'polypeptide(L)'
;VLDDCSLIQITGQPSGSIAIVVINHCRFEEISLHFATDYNSISPTPCPTQCCVLLIKVPQYQKQSSITIIDCLFAHISAGKSDSDFRMTPQSDYAPVMITYNGYPQLMEEESNNNIEFIQTRFISTHGSHTGAIDIRGSIGSVKLDRVTFSKTVAELSTRFVSDAFYGNVMYVSGIHDLQYFASQFIVHCRSDSDSPKLAAQSSLDFGSDDYLIPDFQSSMVISESGSDSMGMGTEISPFSSIQTAVTMCNPKKAQFVEKQVDMVYYPISMNIKAGIYEESEIKIVSERITMKGEGIGNT
;
A
#
# COMPACT_ATOMS: atom_id res chain seq x y z
N VAL A 1 30.71 7.49 -0.54
CA VAL A 1 29.26 7.74 -0.59
C VAL A 1 28.68 6.62 -1.41
N LEU A 2 27.83 5.80 -0.81
CA LEU A 2 26.99 4.87 -1.54
C LEU A 2 25.62 5.54 -1.58
N ASP A 3 25.06 5.67 -2.78
CA ASP A 3 23.79 6.35 -3.02
C ASP A 3 22.61 5.56 -2.43
N ASP A 4 21.41 6.16 -2.46
CA ASP A 4 20.18 5.61 -1.88
C ASP A 4 20.01 4.11 -2.17
N CYS A 5 19.68 3.33 -1.13
CA CYS A 5 19.44 1.90 -1.21
C CYS A 5 18.10 1.64 -1.93
N SER A 6 18.03 1.82 -3.25
CA SER A 6 16.82 1.55 -4.02
C SER A 6 17.08 0.56 -5.14
N LEU A 7 16.21 -0.46 -5.28
CA LEU A 7 16.28 -1.40 -6.41
C LEU A 7 15.82 -0.71 -7.70
N ILE A 8 14.78 0.12 -7.61
CA ILE A 8 14.27 0.96 -8.69
C ILE A 8 14.12 2.39 -8.16
N GLN A 9 14.74 3.35 -8.87
CA GLN A 9 14.55 4.77 -8.63
C GLN A 9 13.89 5.41 -9.85
N ILE A 10 12.69 5.97 -9.66
CA ILE A 10 12.03 6.87 -10.61
C ILE A 10 12.38 8.30 -10.16
N THR A 11 13.09 9.04 -11.00
CA THR A 11 13.53 10.42 -10.72
C THR A 11 13.71 11.21 -12.02
N GLY A 12 14.04 12.49 -11.90
CA GLY A 12 14.24 13.43 -13.00
C GLY A 12 13.08 14.42 -13.15
N GLN A 13 13.16 15.25 -14.19
CA GLN A 13 12.09 16.15 -14.59
C GLN A 13 11.66 15.82 -16.03
N PRO A 14 10.36 15.81 -16.36
CA PRO A 14 9.95 15.73 -17.76
C PRO A 14 10.54 16.89 -18.58
N SER A 15 10.93 16.57 -19.81
CA SER A 15 11.28 17.56 -20.84
C SER A 15 10.03 18.19 -21.48
N GLY A 16 8.90 17.50 -21.44
CA GLY A 16 7.57 18.00 -21.80
C GLY A 16 6.74 18.47 -20.60
N SER A 17 5.44 18.64 -20.80
CA SER A 17 4.48 19.06 -19.75
C SER A 17 4.13 17.96 -18.76
N ILE A 18 4.11 16.69 -19.20
CA ILE A 18 3.73 15.53 -18.38
C ILE A 18 4.75 14.38 -18.60
N ALA A 19 5.25 13.78 -17.51
CA ALA A 19 5.87 12.46 -17.54
C ALA A 19 4.82 11.37 -17.26
N ILE A 20 4.87 10.23 -17.96
CA ILE A 20 4.04 9.06 -17.64
C ILE A 20 4.97 7.85 -17.44
N VAL A 21 4.83 7.18 -16.30
CA VAL A 21 5.55 5.94 -15.97
C VAL A 21 4.55 4.89 -15.54
N VAL A 22 4.66 3.66 -16.06
CA VAL A 22 3.80 2.55 -15.67
C VAL A 22 4.68 1.34 -15.31
N ILE A 23 4.54 0.85 -14.08
CA ILE A 23 5.08 -0.42 -13.62
C ILE A 23 3.90 -1.41 -13.62
N ASN A 24 3.96 -2.45 -14.45
CA ASN A 24 2.86 -3.40 -14.63
C ASN A 24 3.32 -4.85 -14.46
N HIS A 25 2.54 -5.64 -13.72
CA HIS A 25 2.74 -7.08 -13.49
C HIS A 25 4.13 -7.46 -12.92
N CYS A 26 4.79 -6.53 -12.22
CA CYS A 26 6.10 -6.79 -11.60
C CYS A 26 5.97 -7.56 -10.27
N ARG A 27 7.01 -8.32 -9.94
CA ARG A 27 7.11 -9.08 -8.69
C ARG A 27 8.45 -8.78 -8.01
N PHE A 28 8.38 -8.37 -6.76
CA PHE A 28 9.51 -8.04 -5.90
C PHE A 28 9.40 -8.93 -4.67
N GLU A 29 10.24 -9.96 -4.61
CA GLU A 29 10.09 -11.08 -3.67
C GLU A 29 11.45 -11.40 -3.04
N GLU A 30 11.46 -11.79 -1.76
CA GLU A 30 12.67 -12.19 -1.01
C GLU A 30 13.76 -11.11 -0.95
N ILE A 31 13.37 -9.85 -0.69
CA ILE A 31 14.29 -8.70 -0.65
C ILE A 31 14.59 -8.31 0.80
N SER A 32 15.88 -8.29 1.15
CA SER A 32 16.34 -7.78 2.44
C SER A 32 16.94 -6.37 2.27
N LEU A 33 16.46 -5.42 3.08
CA LEU A 33 16.90 -4.03 3.11
C LEU A 33 17.96 -3.86 4.22
N HIS A 34 19.22 -3.59 3.84
CA HIS A 34 20.35 -3.61 4.79
C HIS A 34 20.99 -2.25 5.10
N PHE A 35 20.94 -1.30 4.16
CA PHE A 35 21.83 -0.13 4.16
C PHE A 35 21.08 1.20 4.03
N ALA A 36 20.95 1.90 5.15
CA ALA A 36 20.68 3.33 5.19
C ALA A 36 21.56 3.92 6.31
N THR A 37 22.67 4.56 5.95
CA THR A 37 23.55 5.24 6.92
C THR A 37 23.23 6.73 7.01
N ASP A 38 22.95 7.22 8.21
CA ASP A 38 22.81 8.67 8.52
C ASP A 38 24.15 9.44 8.48
N TYR A 39 25.27 8.72 8.33
CA TYR A 39 26.63 9.26 8.43
C TYR A 39 27.09 10.04 7.19
N ASN A 40 26.93 11.36 7.22
CA ASN A 40 27.64 12.28 6.34
C ASN A 40 28.94 12.77 7.02
N SER A 41 30.10 12.40 6.48
CA SER A 41 31.40 12.82 7.04
C SER A 41 31.71 14.33 6.92
N ILE A 42 30.83 15.10 6.26
CA ILE A 42 30.99 16.53 5.94
C ILE A 42 29.93 17.39 6.65
N SER A 43 28.83 16.82 7.16
CA SER A 43 27.77 17.56 7.87
C SER A 43 27.43 16.91 9.22
N PRO A 44 27.38 17.68 10.34
CA PRO A 44 27.01 17.14 11.65
C PRO A 44 25.51 16.91 11.84
N THR A 45 24.66 17.31 10.88
CA THR A 45 23.22 17.01 10.90
C THR A 45 22.95 15.63 10.32
N PRO A 46 22.26 14.72 11.03
CA PRO A 46 21.79 13.46 10.46
C PRO A 46 20.96 13.72 9.21
N CYS A 47 21.26 13.02 8.13
CA CYS A 47 20.49 13.04 6.90
C CYS A 47 19.87 11.65 6.74
N PRO A 48 18.54 11.49 6.85
CA PRO A 48 17.91 10.19 6.63
C PRO A 48 18.26 9.68 5.23
N THR A 49 18.87 8.51 5.19
CA THR A 49 19.10 7.78 3.94
C THR A 49 17.94 6.85 3.68
N GLN A 50 17.58 6.73 2.41
CA GLN A 50 16.40 6.02 1.96
C GLN A 50 16.81 4.59 1.55
N CYS A 51 16.10 3.56 2.04
CA CYS A 51 16.33 2.17 1.65
C CYS A 51 15.00 1.46 1.36
N CYS A 52 14.75 1.11 0.10
CA CYS A 52 13.46 0.61 -0.36
C CYS A 52 13.59 -0.24 -1.64
N VAL A 53 12.49 -0.87 -2.06
CA VAL A 53 12.45 -1.54 -3.37
C VAL A 53 12.17 -0.54 -4.48
N LEU A 54 11.18 0.34 -4.28
CA LEU A 54 10.79 1.35 -5.25
C LEU A 54 10.84 2.75 -4.62
N LEU A 55 11.74 3.58 -5.11
CA LEU A 55 11.89 4.98 -4.75
C LEU A 55 11.31 5.87 -5.85
N ILE A 56 10.27 6.62 -5.54
CA ILE A 56 9.67 7.62 -6.43
C ILE A 56 10.08 9.00 -5.93
N LYS A 57 10.98 9.68 -6.64
CA LYS A 57 11.32 11.09 -6.40
C LYS A 57 10.60 11.98 -7.40
N VAL A 58 9.52 12.63 -6.97
CA VAL A 58 8.74 13.52 -7.82
C VAL A 58 9.46 14.86 -8.06
N PRO A 59 9.25 15.49 -9.24
CA PRO A 59 9.73 16.85 -9.48
C PRO A 59 8.98 17.86 -8.62
N GLN A 60 9.72 18.84 -8.11
CA GLN A 60 9.16 20.07 -7.52
C GLN A 60 8.70 21.01 -8.64
N TYR A 61 7.59 21.71 -8.41
CA TYR A 61 7.07 22.88 -9.11
C TYR A 61 6.79 22.76 -10.64
N GLN A 62 5.61 23.26 -11.06
CA GLN A 62 5.15 23.45 -12.46
C GLN A 62 5.16 22.26 -13.44
N LYS A 63 5.70 21.09 -13.07
CA LYS A 63 5.73 19.89 -13.91
C LYS A 63 4.94 18.75 -13.27
N GLN A 64 4.10 18.10 -14.06
CA GLN A 64 3.27 16.99 -13.62
C GLN A 64 3.90 15.65 -14.03
N SER A 65 3.88 14.69 -13.11
CA SER A 65 4.18 13.28 -13.40
C SER A 65 2.98 12.43 -13.05
N SER A 66 2.67 11.44 -13.90
CA SER A 66 1.69 10.40 -13.64
C SER A 66 2.43 9.06 -13.53
N ILE A 67 2.33 8.40 -12.37
CA ILE A 67 3.03 7.14 -12.10
C ILE A 67 1.99 6.10 -11.68
N THR A 68 1.90 5.00 -12.41
CA THR A 68 0.92 3.94 -12.13
C THR A 68 1.64 2.63 -11.83
N ILE A 69 1.37 2.04 -10.66
CA ILE A 69 1.85 0.73 -10.22
C ILE A 69 0.63 -0.20 -10.25
N ILE A 70 0.58 -1.09 -11.24
CA ILE A 70 -0.60 -1.94 -11.51
C ILE A 70 -0.24 -3.43 -11.45
N ASP A 71 -1.10 -4.22 -10.79
CA ASP A 71 -1.01 -5.68 -10.62
C ASP A 71 0.35 -6.17 -10.07
N CYS A 72 1.07 -5.32 -9.33
CA CYS A 72 2.38 -5.63 -8.78
C CYS A 72 2.29 -6.42 -7.47
N LEU A 73 3.34 -7.16 -7.16
CA LEU A 73 3.51 -7.90 -5.91
C LEU A 73 4.80 -7.47 -5.21
N PHE A 74 4.70 -7.06 -3.95
CA PHE A 74 5.78 -6.85 -3.01
C PHE A 74 5.61 -7.90 -1.90
N ALA A 75 6.51 -8.87 -1.79
CA ALA A 75 6.36 -9.97 -0.83
C ALA A 75 7.67 -10.37 -0.16
N HIS A 76 7.60 -10.80 1.10
CA HIS A 76 8.77 -11.26 1.88
C HIS A 76 9.92 -10.22 1.84
N ILE A 77 9.57 -8.96 2.14
CA ILE A 77 10.51 -7.84 2.20
C ILE A 77 10.79 -7.55 3.66
N SER A 78 12.04 -7.59 4.09
CA SER A 78 12.40 -7.37 5.50
C SER A 78 13.54 -6.38 5.66
N ALA A 79 13.61 -5.66 6.79
CA ALA A 79 14.86 -5.02 7.17
C ALA A 79 15.80 -6.10 7.73
N GLY A 80 17.05 -6.10 7.26
CA GLY A 80 17.99 -7.21 7.42
C GLY A 80 18.25 -7.62 8.87
N LYS A 81 17.47 -8.57 9.39
CA LYS A 81 17.67 -9.10 10.73
C LYS A 81 18.97 -9.88 10.80
N SER A 82 19.81 -9.52 11.78
CA SER A 82 20.98 -10.27 12.26
C SER A 82 22.16 -10.48 11.31
N ASP A 83 22.24 -9.77 10.18
CA ASP A 83 23.42 -9.80 9.32
C ASP A 83 24.53 -8.86 9.83
N SER A 84 25.81 -9.21 9.64
CA SER A 84 26.95 -8.38 10.09
C SER A 84 27.03 -7.02 9.38
N ASP A 85 26.34 -6.94 8.24
CA ASP A 85 26.28 -5.79 7.34
C ASP A 85 24.99 -4.98 7.46
N PHE A 86 24.11 -5.26 8.43
CA PHE A 86 23.01 -4.37 8.77
C PHE A 86 23.54 -3.03 9.32
N ARG A 87 23.09 -1.91 8.74
CA ARG A 87 23.59 -0.55 9.06
C ARG A 87 22.50 0.49 9.29
N MET A 88 21.23 0.10 9.34
CA MET A 88 20.14 1.04 9.62
C MET A 88 20.19 1.54 11.08
N THR A 89 19.87 2.82 11.27
CA THR A 89 19.80 3.52 12.56
C THR A 89 18.36 3.95 12.85
N PRO A 90 18.04 4.47 14.06
CA PRO A 90 16.75 5.12 14.33
C PRO A 90 16.43 6.36 13.46
N GLN A 91 17.34 6.75 12.57
CA GLN A 91 17.24 7.88 11.65
C GLN A 91 17.18 7.43 10.19
N SER A 92 17.16 6.12 9.92
CA SER A 92 17.02 5.54 8.59
C SER A 92 15.56 5.43 8.18
N ASP A 93 15.22 5.93 7.00
CA ASP A 93 13.90 5.73 6.40
C ASP A 93 13.94 4.55 5.41
N TYR A 94 13.09 3.56 5.68
CA TYR A 94 12.98 2.37 4.84
C TYR A 94 11.55 1.84 4.81
N ALA A 95 11.13 1.35 3.64
CA ALA A 95 9.84 0.73 3.36
C ALA A 95 9.93 0.00 2.01
N PRO A 96 9.00 -0.92 1.64
CA PRO A 96 8.96 -1.48 0.30
C PRO A 96 8.86 -0.41 -0.80
N VAL A 97 7.98 0.58 -0.62
CA VAL A 97 7.81 1.72 -1.53
C VAL A 97 7.96 3.02 -0.76
N MET A 98 8.79 3.93 -1.28
CA MET A 98 8.97 5.28 -0.75
C MET A 98 8.67 6.31 -1.83
N ILE A 99 7.92 7.35 -1.46
CA ILE A 99 7.48 8.42 -2.35
C ILE A 99 7.92 9.75 -1.75
N THR A 100 8.93 10.38 -2.35
CA THR A 100 9.51 11.64 -1.87
C THR A 100 9.71 12.63 -3.02
N TYR A 101 10.37 13.75 -2.76
CA TYR A 101 10.76 14.77 -3.74
C TYR A 101 12.28 14.77 -3.94
N ASN A 102 12.76 15.37 -5.03
CA ASN A 102 14.20 15.40 -5.37
C ASN A 102 15.09 16.12 -4.33
N GLY A 103 14.51 17.00 -3.50
CA GLY A 103 15.20 17.73 -2.43
C GLY A 103 14.94 17.17 -1.02
N TYR A 104 14.50 15.93 -0.88
CA TYR A 104 14.34 15.29 0.43
C TYR A 104 15.73 14.98 1.03
N PRO A 105 15.99 15.22 2.33
CA PRO A 105 15.04 15.51 3.43
C PRO A 105 14.80 17.00 3.75
N GLN A 106 15.32 17.94 2.95
CA GLN A 106 15.15 19.38 3.22
C GLN A 106 13.68 19.81 3.11
N LEU A 107 13.20 20.65 4.04
CA LEU A 107 11.80 21.11 4.08
C LEU A 107 11.29 21.55 2.70
N MET A 108 10.15 20.98 2.28
CA MET A 108 9.48 21.31 1.03
C MET A 108 8.50 22.46 1.27
N GLU A 109 8.81 23.63 0.72
CA GLU A 109 8.03 24.88 0.90
C GLU A 109 6.85 25.02 -0.08
N GLU A 110 6.83 24.23 -1.16
CA GLU A 110 5.84 24.32 -2.24
C GLU A 110 5.16 22.96 -2.49
N GLU A 111 3.89 22.97 -2.87
CA GLU A 111 3.16 21.77 -3.28
C GLU A 111 3.57 21.29 -4.69
N SER A 112 3.51 19.98 -4.92
CA SER A 112 3.66 19.41 -6.26
C SER A 112 2.34 18.78 -6.75
N ASN A 113 2.12 18.80 -8.06
CA ASN A 113 0.87 18.34 -8.68
C ASN A 113 1.09 17.05 -9.47
N ASN A 114 1.69 16.04 -8.83
CA ASN A 114 1.87 14.72 -9.42
C ASN A 114 0.64 13.84 -9.10
N ASN A 115 0.44 12.79 -9.89
CA ASN A 115 -0.55 11.75 -9.62
C ASN A 115 0.15 10.40 -9.55
N ILE A 116 -0.04 9.66 -8.46
CA ILE A 116 0.53 8.33 -8.28
C ILE A 116 -0.62 7.39 -7.96
N GLU A 117 -0.75 6.30 -8.70
CA GLU A 117 -1.85 5.34 -8.55
C GLU A 117 -1.32 3.93 -8.34
N PHE A 118 -1.79 3.27 -7.28
CA PHE A 118 -1.59 1.85 -7.03
C PHE A 118 -2.90 1.13 -7.34
N ILE A 119 -2.89 0.23 -8.32
CA ILE A 119 -4.08 -0.49 -8.78
C ILE A 119 -3.83 -1.99 -8.63
N GLN A 120 -4.67 -2.70 -7.86
CA GLN A 120 -4.60 -4.16 -7.68
C GLN A 120 -3.22 -4.68 -7.20
N THR A 121 -2.43 -3.79 -6.61
CA THR A 121 -1.09 -4.07 -6.07
C THR A 121 -1.20 -4.74 -4.70
N ARG A 122 -0.24 -5.61 -4.38
CA ARG A 122 -0.26 -6.43 -3.17
C ARG A 122 1.04 -6.32 -2.40
N PHE A 123 0.93 -6.10 -1.09
CA PHE A 123 2.02 -6.11 -0.11
C PHE A 123 1.79 -7.27 0.86
N ILE A 124 2.70 -8.23 0.94
CA ILE A 124 2.51 -9.47 1.71
C ILE A 124 3.76 -9.81 2.53
N SER A 125 3.65 -9.83 3.86
CA SER A 125 4.79 -10.09 4.77
C SER A 125 5.95 -9.12 4.47
N THR A 126 5.65 -7.81 4.49
CA THR A 126 6.59 -6.75 4.15
C THR A 126 6.82 -5.82 5.34
N HIS A 127 8.06 -5.45 5.59
CA HIS A 127 8.45 -4.63 6.73
C HIS A 127 9.10 -3.30 6.31
N GLY A 128 9.00 -2.29 7.17
CA GLY A 128 9.69 -1.02 7.03
C GLY A 128 9.68 -0.21 8.34
N SER A 129 10.33 0.96 8.36
CA SER A 129 10.53 1.82 9.53
C SER A 129 9.23 2.34 10.15
N HIS A 130 8.65 3.36 9.54
CA HIS A 130 7.40 4.00 9.94
C HIS A 130 6.18 3.27 9.35
N THR A 131 6.41 2.36 8.39
CA THR A 131 5.35 1.61 7.69
C THR A 131 5.88 0.33 7.05
N GLY A 132 5.03 -0.68 6.97
CA GLY A 132 5.35 -1.96 6.32
C GLY A 132 5.17 -1.98 4.81
N ALA A 133 4.65 -0.91 4.16
CA ALA A 133 4.36 -0.93 2.73
C ALA A 133 4.66 0.39 1.99
N ILE A 134 3.99 1.51 2.31
CA ILE A 134 4.11 2.77 1.56
C ILE A 134 4.45 3.95 2.49
N ASP A 135 5.63 4.55 2.33
CA ASP A 135 6.05 5.78 3.01
C ASP A 135 5.98 6.97 2.05
N ILE A 136 5.29 8.05 2.45
CA ILE A 136 5.12 9.28 1.66
C ILE A 136 5.72 10.46 2.44
N ARG A 137 6.73 11.12 1.86
CA ARG A 137 7.43 12.27 2.47
C ARG A 137 7.35 13.51 1.59
N GLY A 138 6.67 14.56 2.05
CA GLY A 138 6.48 15.86 1.38
C GLY A 138 5.10 16.05 0.75
N SER A 139 4.89 17.20 0.10
CA SER A 139 3.64 17.49 -0.63
C SER A 139 3.75 16.98 -2.08
N ILE A 140 3.41 15.70 -2.26
CA ILE A 140 3.62 14.95 -3.51
C ILE A 140 2.55 15.23 -4.58
N GLY A 141 1.39 15.76 -4.18
CA GLY A 141 0.19 15.82 -5.01
C GLY A 141 -0.77 14.68 -4.66
N SER A 142 -1.42 14.09 -5.65
CA SER A 142 -2.36 12.97 -5.48
C SER A 142 -1.64 11.63 -5.37
N VAL A 143 -1.96 10.84 -4.34
CA VAL A 143 -1.61 9.42 -4.26
C VAL A 143 -2.88 8.62 -4.00
N LYS A 144 -3.22 7.71 -4.91
CA LYS A 144 -4.46 6.91 -4.88
C LYS A 144 -4.16 5.42 -4.81
N LEU A 145 -4.92 4.72 -3.98
CA LEU A 145 -4.93 3.27 -3.81
C LEU A 145 -6.30 2.75 -4.27
N ASP A 146 -6.32 1.88 -5.28
CA ASP A 146 -7.53 1.20 -5.77
C ASP A 146 -7.34 -0.33 -5.78
N ARG A 147 -8.18 -1.05 -5.03
CA ARG A 147 -8.09 -2.52 -4.83
C ARG A 147 -6.71 -2.99 -4.32
N VAL A 148 -6.00 -2.14 -3.57
CA VAL A 148 -4.69 -2.49 -3.00
C VAL A 148 -4.88 -3.38 -1.78
N THR A 149 -4.12 -4.47 -1.72
CA THR A 149 -4.15 -5.40 -0.61
C THR A 149 -2.87 -5.31 0.20
N PHE A 150 -3.03 -5.20 1.51
CA PHE A 150 -1.94 -5.29 2.48
C PHE A 150 -2.16 -6.54 3.33
N SER A 151 -1.12 -7.30 3.61
CA SER A 151 -1.24 -8.42 4.51
C SER A 151 0.06 -8.66 5.26
N LYS A 152 -0.02 -8.77 6.58
CA LYS A 152 1.16 -8.87 7.47
C LYS A 152 2.22 -7.81 7.14
N THR A 153 1.78 -6.61 6.77
CA THR A 153 2.66 -5.46 6.60
C THR A 153 2.95 -4.90 7.98
N VAL A 154 4.23 -4.71 8.31
CA VAL A 154 4.65 -4.35 9.67
C VAL A 154 5.56 -3.13 9.62
N ALA A 155 5.18 -2.07 10.35
CA ALA A 155 6.13 -1.07 10.81
C ALA A 155 7.06 -1.75 11.82
N GLU A 156 8.20 -2.22 11.33
CA GLU A 156 9.20 -2.92 12.10
C GLU A 156 9.72 -2.00 13.20
N LEU A 157 9.73 -2.54 14.43
CA LEU A 157 10.29 -1.89 15.61
C LEU A 157 9.40 -0.75 16.17
N SER A 158 8.10 -1.05 16.31
CA SER A 158 6.93 -0.30 16.80
C SER A 158 7.04 0.54 18.09
N THR A 159 8.24 0.73 18.64
CA THR A 159 8.62 1.62 19.75
C THR A 159 10.14 1.88 19.85
N ARG A 160 11.01 1.12 19.14
CA ARG A 160 12.47 1.09 19.43
C ARG A 160 13.34 1.96 18.53
N PHE A 161 12.91 2.24 17.30
CA PHE A 161 13.74 2.92 16.30
C PHE A 161 13.02 4.08 15.58
N VAL A 162 11.73 4.28 15.81
CA VAL A 162 11.00 5.45 15.29
C VAL A 162 11.15 6.57 16.32
N SER A 163 11.97 7.58 16.03
CA SER A 163 12.38 8.59 17.02
C SER A 163 11.25 9.51 17.51
N ASP A 164 10.17 9.64 16.73
CA ASP A 164 8.96 10.40 17.04
C ASP A 164 7.77 9.50 17.43
N ALA A 165 7.94 8.16 17.35
CA ALA A 165 6.94 7.11 17.55
C ALA A 165 5.72 7.13 16.60
N PHE A 166 5.72 7.88 15.49
CA PHE A 166 4.61 7.87 14.53
C PHE A 166 4.78 6.74 13.49
N TYR A 167 3.86 5.78 13.46
CA TYR A 167 3.90 4.67 12.49
C TYR A 167 2.51 4.23 12.05
N GLY A 168 2.41 3.71 10.83
CA GLY A 168 1.20 3.11 10.26
C GLY A 168 1.57 1.86 9.45
N ASN A 169 1.13 0.68 9.89
CA ASN A 169 1.54 -0.61 9.35
C ASN A 169 1.33 -0.77 7.84
N VAL A 170 0.37 -0.04 7.26
CA VAL A 170 0.03 -0.06 5.83
C VAL A 170 0.59 1.15 5.08
N MET A 171 0.36 2.36 5.59
CA MET A 171 0.85 3.58 4.96
C MET A 171 1.15 4.63 6.01
N TYR A 172 2.30 5.27 5.86
CA TYR A 172 2.72 6.42 6.65
C TYR A 172 2.86 7.63 5.71
N VAL A 173 2.39 8.78 6.16
CA VAL A 173 2.50 10.05 5.43
C VAL A 173 3.06 11.15 6.32
N SER A 174 3.92 12.00 5.77
CA SER A 174 4.43 13.19 6.47
C SER A 174 4.69 14.32 5.50
N GLY A 175 4.36 15.54 5.90
CA GLY A 175 4.53 16.74 5.08
C GLY A 175 3.46 17.78 5.38
N ILE A 176 3.46 18.85 4.59
CA ILE A 176 2.37 19.85 4.65
C ILE A 176 1.11 19.19 4.06
N HIS A 177 -0.02 19.33 4.75
CA HIS A 177 -1.32 18.77 4.38
C HIS A 177 -1.35 17.22 4.26
N ASP A 178 -0.48 16.51 4.98
CA ASP A 178 -0.39 15.04 4.98
C ASP A 178 -1.72 14.30 5.22
N LEU A 179 -2.60 14.80 6.09
CA LEU A 179 -3.95 14.27 6.30
C LEU A 179 -4.83 14.20 5.02
N GLN A 180 -4.53 14.99 3.97
CA GLN A 180 -5.31 14.95 2.72
C GLN A 180 -5.19 13.61 1.99
N TYR A 181 -4.11 12.85 2.22
CA TYR A 181 -3.91 11.50 1.69
C TYR A 181 -4.91 10.48 2.21
N PHE A 182 -5.61 10.78 3.31
CA PHE A 182 -6.63 9.93 3.91
C PHE A 182 -8.07 10.34 3.52
N ALA A 183 -8.25 11.22 2.54
CA ALA A 183 -9.58 11.45 1.98
C ALA A 183 -10.09 10.19 1.24
N SER A 184 -11.33 9.78 1.48
CA SER A 184 -11.84 8.46 1.06
C SER A 184 -11.87 8.21 -0.45
N GLN A 185 -11.86 9.26 -1.29
CA GLN A 185 -11.69 9.12 -2.75
C GLN A 185 -10.30 8.62 -3.17
N PHE A 186 -9.30 8.70 -2.28
CA PHE A 186 -7.93 8.24 -2.54
C PHE A 186 -7.65 6.84 -2.01
N ILE A 187 -8.46 6.30 -1.09
CA ILE A 187 -8.29 4.95 -0.55
C ILE A 187 -9.56 4.15 -0.84
N VAL A 188 -9.58 3.52 -2.01
CA VAL A 188 -10.76 2.88 -2.59
C VAL A 188 -10.57 1.37 -2.63
N HIS A 189 -11.54 0.63 -2.11
CA HIS A 189 -11.54 -0.84 -2.11
C HIS A 189 -10.26 -1.50 -1.54
N CYS A 190 -9.55 -0.83 -0.63
CA CYS A 190 -8.37 -1.38 0.00
C CYS A 190 -8.74 -2.30 1.17
N ARG A 191 -7.89 -3.28 1.49
CA ARG A 191 -8.08 -4.25 2.59
C ARG A 191 -6.77 -4.59 3.28
N SER A 192 -6.80 -4.83 4.58
CA SER A 192 -5.60 -5.18 5.37
C SER A 192 -5.90 -6.08 6.58
N ASP A 193 -5.08 -7.12 6.79
CA ASP A 193 -4.99 -7.88 8.07
C ASP A 193 -3.78 -7.49 8.94
N SER A 194 -3.11 -6.39 8.63
CA SER A 194 -2.09 -5.82 9.51
C SER A 194 -2.72 -5.17 10.74
N ASP A 195 -2.03 -5.24 11.87
CA ASP A 195 -2.47 -4.63 13.13
C ASP A 195 -2.68 -3.11 13.01
N SER A 196 -3.52 -2.54 13.88
CA SER A 196 -3.65 -1.09 14.03
C SER A 196 -2.46 -0.48 14.80
N PRO A 197 -2.05 0.77 14.49
CA PRO A 197 -2.54 1.63 13.42
C PRO A 197 -2.12 1.13 12.03
N LYS A 198 -3.05 1.13 11.08
CA LYS A 198 -2.78 0.84 9.65
C LYS A 198 -2.32 2.10 8.94
N LEU A 199 -3.00 3.22 9.20
CA LEU A 199 -2.70 4.54 8.65
C LEU A 199 -2.14 5.48 9.72
N ALA A 200 -1.13 6.27 9.37
CA ALA A 200 -0.62 7.34 10.23
C ALA A 200 -0.13 8.54 9.42
N ALA A 201 -0.52 9.74 9.85
CA ALA A 201 -0.03 11.02 9.38
C ALA A 201 0.83 11.66 10.48
N GLN A 202 2.00 12.18 10.16
CA GLN A 202 2.91 12.76 11.17
C GLN A 202 2.31 13.98 11.87
N SER A 203 1.38 14.70 11.22
CA SER A 203 0.64 15.81 11.87
C SER A 203 -0.49 15.36 12.80
N SER A 204 -0.89 14.08 12.78
CA SER A 204 -2.02 13.56 13.55
C SER A 204 -1.59 12.82 14.81
N LEU A 205 -2.14 13.22 15.96
CA LEU A 205 -1.95 12.54 17.24
C LEU A 205 -2.92 11.36 17.45
N ASP A 206 -3.96 11.24 16.62
CA ASP A 206 -5.02 10.24 16.77
C ASP A 206 -4.67 8.98 15.97
N PHE A 207 -3.81 8.13 16.54
CA PHE A 207 -3.38 6.89 15.89
C PHE A 207 -4.55 5.94 15.59
N GLY A 208 -4.66 5.53 14.32
CA GLY A 208 -5.68 4.60 13.84
C GLY A 208 -7.07 5.20 13.65
N SER A 209 -7.24 6.52 13.76
CA SER A 209 -8.50 7.22 13.46
C SER A 209 -9.05 6.89 12.07
N ASP A 210 -8.15 6.69 11.10
CA ASP A 210 -8.44 6.51 9.69
C ASP A 210 -8.35 5.06 9.21
N ASP A 211 -8.10 4.10 10.12
CA ASP A 211 -8.01 2.67 9.78
C ASP A 211 -9.29 2.11 9.14
N TYR A 212 -10.44 2.77 9.34
CA TYR A 212 -11.71 2.42 8.70
C TYR A 212 -11.68 2.54 7.16
N LEU A 213 -10.74 3.29 6.60
CA LEU A 213 -10.50 3.40 5.15
C LEU A 213 -9.86 2.13 4.58
N ILE A 214 -9.15 1.35 5.40
CA ILE A 214 -8.53 0.07 5.03
C ILE A 214 -9.04 -1.02 5.99
N PRO A 215 -10.33 -1.39 5.88
CA PRO A 215 -10.94 -2.37 6.77
C PRO A 215 -10.37 -3.77 6.55
N ASP A 216 -10.65 -4.65 7.51
CA ASP A 216 -10.23 -6.06 7.47
C ASP A 216 -10.81 -6.81 6.28
N PHE A 217 -10.17 -7.92 5.90
CA PHE A 217 -10.74 -8.85 4.91
C PHE A 217 -12.07 -9.41 5.42
N GLN A 218 -13.10 -9.29 4.59
CA GLN A 218 -14.42 -9.85 4.87
C GLN A 218 -14.45 -11.33 4.44
N SER A 219 -14.91 -12.20 5.33
CA SER A 219 -15.16 -13.62 5.05
C SER A 219 -16.49 -13.88 4.32
N SER A 220 -17.36 -12.87 4.26
CA SER A 220 -18.65 -12.95 3.57
C SER A 220 -18.85 -11.73 2.69
N MET A 221 -19.13 -11.97 1.40
CA MET A 221 -19.51 -10.94 0.45
C MET A 221 -20.96 -11.11 0.00
N VAL A 222 -21.61 -9.99 -0.28
CA VAL A 222 -22.96 -9.93 -0.87
C VAL A 222 -22.88 -9.26 -2.23
N ILE A 223 -23.53 -9.89 -3.21
CA ILE A 223 -23.64 -9.43 -4.60
C ILE A 223 -25.13 -9.29 -4.92
N SER A 224 -25.53 -8.17 -5.52
CA SER A 224 -26.92 -7.82 -5.84
C SER A 224 -26.97 -6.96 -7.10
N GLU A 225 -27.95 -7.15 -7.99
CA GLU A 225 -28.16 -6.28 -9.17
C GLU A 225 -28.29 -4.79 -8.81
N SER A 226 -28.81 -4.50 -7.60
CA SER A 226 -28.94 -3.15 -7.03
C SER A 226 -27.68 -2.60 -6.35
N GLY A 227 -26.57 -3.36 -6.37
CA GLY A 227 -25.30 -3.00 -5.76
C GLY A 227 -24.47 -2.00 -6.58
N SER A 228 -23.20 -1.87 -6.23
CA SER A 228 -22.25 -1.02 -6.95
C SER A 228 -20.84 -1.58 -6.88
N ASP A 229 -20.13 -1.63 -8.00
CA ASP A 229 -18.72 -2.03 -8.03
C ASP A 229 -17.74 -0.86 -7.81
N SER A 230 -18.25 0.38 -7.80
CA SER A 230 -17.47 1.59 -7.51
C SER A 230 -17.62 2.07 -6.06
N MET A 231 -18.76 1.79 -5.42
CA MET A 231 -19.10 2.25 -4.06
C MET A 231 -19.52 1.10 -3.11
N GLY A 232 -19.66 -0.12 -3.63
CA GLY A 232 -20.06 -1.28 -2.85
C GLY A 232 -18.95 -1.74 -1.90
N MET A 233 -19.34 -2.34 -0.78
CA MET A 233 -18.42 -2.86 0.23
C MET A 233 -18.60 -4.36 0.48
N GLY A 234 -19.35 -5.05 -0.38
CA GLY A 234 -19.66 -6.47 -0.26
C GLY A 234 -20.55 -6.83 0.94
N THR A 235 -21.29 -5.87 1.49
CA THR A 235 -22.16 -6.08 2.68
C THR A 235 -23.63 -6.13 2.28
N GLU A 236 -24.52 -6.68 3.12
CA GLU A 236 -25.98 -6.66 2.85
C GLU A 236 -26.54 -5.24 2.65
N ILE A 237 -25.95 -4.22 3.27
CA ILE A 237 -26.36 -2.80 3.13
C ILE A 237 -25.66 -2.04 2.00
N SER A 238 -24.56 -2.58 1.49
CA SER A 238 -23.76 -2.03 0.40
C SER A 238 -23.10 -3.18 -0.36
N PRO A 239 -23.86 -3.90 -1.21
CA PRO A 239 -23.38 -5.05 -1.95
C PRO A 239 -22.63 -4.63 -3.21
N PHE A 240 -21.80 -5.53 -3.75
CA PHE A 240 -21.23 -5.38 -5.09
C PHE A 240 -22.30 -5.63 -6.16
N SER A 241 -22.14 -5.04 -7.35
CA SER A 241 -23.03 -5.30 -8.49
C SER A 241 -22.58 -6.51 -9.32
N SER A 242 -21.28 -6.81 -9.38
CA SER A 242 -20.73 -7.96 -10.08
C SER A 242 -20.05 -8.98 -9.17
N ILE A 243 -20.14 -10.23 -9.60
CA ILE A 243 -19.42 -11.37 -9.06
C ILE A 243 -17.91 -11.21 -9.35
N GLN A 244 -17.52 -10.72 -10.53
CA GLN A 244 -16.13 -10.41 -10.88
C GLN A 244 -15.48 -9.43 -9.88
N THR A 245 -16.19 -8.39 -9.45
CA THR A 245 -15.67 -7.44 -8.45
C THR A 245 -15.54 -8.10 -7.08
N ALA A 246 -16.58 -8.80 -6.61
CA ALA A 246 -16.52 -9.54 -5.35
C ALA A 246 -15.38 -10.58 -5.32
N VAL A 247 -15.16 -11.30 -6.43
CA VAL A 247 -14.05 -12.25 -6.61
C VAL A 247 -12.70 -11.56 -6.63
N THR A 248 -12.55 -10.43 -7.31
CA THR A 248 -11.32 -9.64 -7.31
C THR A 248 -10.98 -9.15 -5.89
N MET A 249 -11.99 -8.70 -5.14
CA MET A 249 -11.86 -8.25 -3.74
C MET A 249 -11.57 -9.38 -2.75
N CYS A 250 -11.96 -10.61 -3.08
CA CYS A 250 -11.75 -11.81 -2.27
C CYS A 250 -10.54 -12.65 -2.67
N ASN A 251 -9.86 -12.32 -3.77
CA ASN A 251 -8.67 -12.99 -4.24
C ASN A 251 -7.39 -12.27 -3.74
N PRO A 252 -6.74 -12.71 -2.64
CA PRO A 252 -5.28 -12.48 -2.54
C PRO A 252 -4.44 -13.73 -2.21
N LYS A 253 -5.02 -14.71 -1.50
CA LYS A 253 -4.29 -15.56 -0.56
C LYS A 253 -3.95 -16.96 -1.10
N LYS A 254 -2.95 -17.03 -2.00
CA LYS A 254 -2.28 -18.29 -2.43
C LYS A 254 -1.38 -18.78 -1.29
N ALA A 255 -1.50 -20.05 -0.86
CA ALA A 255 -0.87 -20.51 0.39
C ALA A 255 0.65 -20.26 0.50
N GLN A 256 1.36 -20.25 -0.63
CA GLN A 256 2.80 -19.98 -0.73
C GLN A 256 3.26 -18.59 -0.26
N PHE A 257 2.37 -17.59 -0.16
CA PHE A 257 2.73 -16.24 0.32
C PHE A 257 2.40 -16.05 1.81
N VAL A 258 2.12 -17.15 2.53
CA VAL A 258 1.64 -17.13 3.91
C VAL A 258 2.55 -17.98 4.79
N GLU A 259 3.66 -17.40 5.25
CA GLU A 259 4.69 -18.10 6.05
C GLU A 259 4.22 -18.61 7.44
N LYS A 260 2.94 -18.43 7.79
CA LYS A 260 2.31 -19.14 8.90
C LYS A 260 1.00 -19.79 8.48
N GLN A 261 0.93 -21.11 8.64
CA GLN A 261 -0.26 -21.97 8.50
C GLN A 261 -1.45 -21.62 9.43
N VAL A 262 -1.41 -20.51 10.16
CA VAL A 262 -2.37 -20.22 11.24
C VAL A 262 -3.43 -19.17 10.83
N ASP A 263 -3.07 -18.15 10.04
CA ASP A 263 -3.93 -16.95 9.90
C ASP A 263 -4.66 -16.81 8.56
N MET A 264 -4.42 -17.70 7.58
CA MET A 264 -5.16 -17.70 6.30
C MET A 264 -5.76 -19.05 5.92
N VAL A 265 -5.36 -20.12 6.64
CA VAL A 265 -5.98 -21.44 6.53
C VAL A 265 -7.45 -21.41 6.99
N TYR A 266 -7.91 -20.34 7.67
CA TYR A 266 -9.21 -20.23 8.33
C TYR A 266 -10.15 -19.10 7.85
N TYR A 267 -9.91 -18.47 6.70
CA TYR A 267 -10.89 -17.54 6.09
C TYR A 267 -11.66 -18.22 4.95
N PRO A 268 -12.72 -19.01 5.22
CA PRO A 268 -13.63 -19.47 4.19
C PRO A 268 -14.39 -18.27 3.64
N ILE A 269 -14.18 -17.96 2.37
CA ILE A 269 -14.86 -16.85 1.71
C ILE A 269 -16.22 -17.34 1.24
N SER A 270 -17.29 -16.70 1.69
CA SER A 270 -18.67 -17.02 1.31
C SER A 270 -19.26 -15.89 0.47
N MET A 271 -19.58 -16.15 -0.79
CA MET A 271 -20.25 -15.19 -1.66
C MET A 271 -21.74 -15.52 -1.73
N ASN A 272 -22.57 -14.62 -1.23
CA ASN A 272 -24.02 -14.70 -1.30
C ASN A 272 -24.49 -13.83 -2.47
N ILE A 273 -24.88 -14.49 -3.55
CA ILE A 273 -25.37 -13.84 -4.78
C ILE A 273 -26.89 -13.79 -4.67
N LYS A 274 -27.45 -12.59 -4.49
CA LYS A 274 -28.89 -12.35 -4.42
C LYS A 274 -29.58 -12.72 -5.73
N ALA A 275 -30.88 -12.95 -5.69
CA ALA A 275 -31.66 -13.24 -6.89
C ALA A 275 -31.49 -12.15 -7.97
N GLY A 276 -31.21 -12.55 -9.21
CA GLY A 276 -30.92 -11.64 -10.32
C GLY A 276 -30.26 -12.32 -11.53
N ILE A 277 -29.99 -11.56 -12.58
CA ILE A 277 -29.24 -11.95 -13.78
C ILE A 277 -27.90 -11.20 -13.79
N TYR A 278 -26.80 -11.94 -13.69
CA TYR A 278 -25.45 -11.37 -13.66
C TYR A 278 -24.71 -11.70 -14.97
N GLU A 279 -24.41 -10.66 -15.75
CA GLU A 279 -23.57 -10.78 -16.95
C GLU A 279 -22.11 -10.54 -16.57
N GLU A 280 -21.27 -11.57 -16.77
CA GLU A 280 -19.90 -11.62 -16.26
C GLU A 280 -18.96 -12.01 -17.41
N SER A 281 -17.83 -11.32 -17.55
CA SER A 281 -16.91 -11.50 -18.69
C SER A 281 -15.94 -12.67 -18.49
N GLU A 282 -15.12 -12.60 -17.44
CA GLU A 282 -14.25 -13.67 -16.96
C GLU A 282 -14.18 -13.58 -15.42
N ILE A 283 -14.52 -14.68 -14.74
CA ILE A 283 -14.36 -14.80 -13.29
C ILE A 283 -13.18 -15.72 -13.00
N LYS A 284 -12.05 -15.14 -12.60
CA LYS A 284 -10.83 -15.88 -12.27
C LYS A 284 -10.72 -16.11 -10.76
N ILE A 285 -11.11 -17.30 -10.31
CA ILE A 285 -10.99 -17.69 -8.90
C ILE A 285 -9.60 -18.27 -8.65
N VAL A 286 -8.85 -17.69 -7.70
CA VAL A 286 -7.53 -18.21 -7.26
C VAL A 286 -7.49 -18.55 -5.76
N SER A 287 -8.58 -18.31 -5.03
CA SER A 287 -8.71 -18.67 -3.62
C SER A 287 -8.95 -20.18 -3.43
N GLU A 288 -8.22 -20.78 -2.50
CA GLU A 288 -8.30 -22.22 -2.18
C GLU A 288 -9.52 -22.58 -1.31
N ARG A 289 -10.15 -21.60 -0.64
CA ARG A 289 -11.27 -21.80 0.30
C ARG A 289 -12.41 -20.82 0.07
N ILE A 290 -13.08 -20.95 -1.07
CA ILE A 290 -14.22 -20.12 -1.48
C ILE A 290 -15.48 -20.97 -1.70
N THR A 291 -16.61 -20.46 -1.23
CA THR A 291 -17.96 -21.00 -1.44
C THR A 291 -18.81 -19.92 -2.09
N MET A 292 -19.48 -20.23 -3.19
CA MET A 292 -20.39 -19.32 -3.87
C MET A 292 -21.81 -19.91 -3.80
N LYS A 293 -22.77 -19.11 -3.36
CA LYS A 293 -24.17 -19.51 -3.19
C LYS A 293 -25.06 -18.47 -3.86
N GLY A 294 -25.75 -18.89 -4.92
CA GLY A 294 -26.85 -18.13 -5.50
C GLY A 294 -28.16 -18.40 -4.77
N GLU A 295 -28.97 -17.36 -4.61
CA GLU A 295 -30.38 -17.47 -4.20
C GLU A 295 -31.28 -17.92 -5.38
N GLY A 296 -30.76 -17.88 -6.61
CA GLY A 296 -31.45 -18.27 -7.85
C GLY A 296 -32.28 -17.13 -8.44
N ILE A 297 -32.81 -17.29 -9.65
CA ILE A 297 -33.83 -16.36 -10.15
C ILE A 297 -35.12 -16.68 -9.38
N GLY A 298 -35.77 -15.67 -8.82
CA GLY A 298 -37.00 -15.85 -8.06
C GLY A 298 -38.09 -16.50 -8.93
N ASN A 299 -38.55 -17.69 -8.53
CA ASN A 299 -39.76 -18.30 -9.08
C ASN A 299 -40.99 -17.51 -8.58
N THR A 300 -41.33 -16.43 -9.27
CA THR A 300 -42.65 -15.78 -9.22
C THR A 300 -43.66 -16.57 -10.05
#